data_AF-A0A9E4E0F5-F1
#
_entry.id   AF-A0A9E4E0F5-F1
#
_cell.length_a   1.000
_cell.length_b   1.000
_cell.length_c   1.000
_cell.angle_alpha   90.00
_cell.angle_beta   90.00
_cell.angle_gamma   90.00
#
_symmetry.space_group_name_H-M   'P 1'
#
loop_
_entity.id
_entity.type
_entity.pdbx_description
1 polymer ?
#
loop_
_entity_poly.entity_id
_entity_poly.type
_entity_poly.pdbx_seq_one_letter_code
_entity_poly.pdbx_strand_id
1 'polypeptide(L)' 'MAQTPKNHQTRTKSIGKWTIRIRSYQLGDVYICTVDNVSPGAVIARSTAATRADAESEALAQAKAAMA' A
#
# COMPACT_ATOMS: atom_id res chain seq x y z
N MET A 1 -11.31 -19.07 -10.79
CA MET A 1 -10.96 -19.28 -9.37
C MET A 1 -10.78 -17.92 -8.73
N ALA A 2 -11.57 -17.58 -7.71
CA ALA A 2 -11.40 -16.32 -6.97
C ALA A 2 -10.18 -16.46 -6.05
N GLN A 3 -9.13 -15.67 -6.27
CA GLN A 3 -7.97 -15.65 -5.38
C GLN A 3 -8.36 -14.90 -4.09
N THR A 4 -8.51 -15.63 -2.99
CA THR A 4 -8.76 -15.02 -1.68
C THR A 4 -7.49 -14.30 -1.22
N PRO A 5 -7.54 -12.99 -0.93
CA PRO A 5 -6.40 -12.28 -0.38
C PRO A 5 -6.05 -12.86 1.00
N LYS A 6 -4.78 -13.22 1.18
CA LYS A 6 -4.22 -13.74 2.44
C LYS A 6 -3.32 -12.67 3.08
N ASN A 7 -3.00 -12.83 4.37
CA ASN A 7 -2.06 -11.94 5.08
C ASN A 7 -2.41 -10.44 4.95
N HIS A 8 -3.70 -10.13 5.05
CA HIS A 8 -4.16 -8.74 4.94
C HIS A 8 -3.71 -7.93 6.16
N GLN A 9 -2.99 -6.86 5.89
CA GLN A 9 -2.49 -5.90 6.86
C GLN A 9 -2.91 -4.51 6.40
N THR A 10 -3.49 -3.74 7.32
CA THR A 10 -3.86 -2.35 7.08
C THR A 10 -3.30 -1.51 8.20
N ARG A 11 -2.56 -0.45 7.85
CA ARG A 11 -2.07 0.53 8.82
C ARG A 11 -2.17 1.93 8.27
N THR A 12 -2.58 2.87 9.11
CA THR A 12 -2.54 4.30 8.79
C THR A 12 -1.23 4.89 9.25
N LYS A 13 -0.71 5.83 8.47
CA LYS A 13 0.51 6.57 8.77
C LYS A 13 0.32 8.02 8.39
N SER A 14 0.75 8.93 9.25
CA SER A 14 0.76 10.36 8.94
C SER A 14 2.07 10.73 8.25
N ILE A 15 1.97 11.41 7.10
CA ILE A 15 3.09 11.99 6.36
C ILE A 15 2.81 13.48 6.20
N GLY A 16 3.51 14.30 7.00
CA GLY A 16 3.29 15.74 7.02
C GLY A 16 1.86 16.09 7.46
N LYS A 17 1.13 16.80 6.60
CA LYS A 17 -0.29 17.19 6.83
C LYS A 17 -1.30 16.13 6.38
N TRP A 18 -0.84 15.03 5.80
CA TRP A 18 -1.69 14.03 5.17
C TRP A 18 -1.68 12.72 5.96
N THR A 19 -2.86 12.10 6.08
CA THR A 19 -2.99 10.76 6.66
C THR A 19 -3.15 9.76 5.53
N ILE A 20 -2.15 8.90 5.34
CA ILE A 20 -2.20 7.83 4.36
C ILE A 20 -2.58 6.51 5.04
N ARG A 21 -3.20 5.62 4.28
CA ARG A 21 -3.50 4.24 4.64
C ARG A 21 -2.68 3.34 3.74
N ILE A 22 -1.94 2.44 4.36
CA ILE A 22 -1.13 1.42 3.71
C ILE A 22 -1.87 0.10 3.90
N ARG A 23 -2.25 -0.52 2.78
CA ARG A 23 -2.92 -1.82 2.73
C ARG A 23 -2.05 -2.80 1.97
N SER A 24 -1.56 -3.82 2.66
CA SER A 24 -0.80 -4.90 2.05
C SER A 24 -1.57 -6.21 2.16
N TYR A 25 -1.65 -6.97 1.09
CA TYR A 25 -2.25 -8.30 1.07
C TYR A 25 -1.52 -9.20 0.10
N GLN A 26 -1.46 -10.49 0.39
CA GLN A 26 -0.91 -11.51 -0.49
C GLN A 26 -2.00 -12.02 -1.43
N LEU A 27 -1.71 -12.04 -2.72
CA LEU A 27 -2.58 -12.58 -3.76
C LEU A 27 -1.78 -13.63 -4.55
N GLY A 28 -2.07 -14.91 -4.32
CA GLY A 28 -1.25 -16.00 -4.84
C GLY A 28 0.17 -15.95 -4.27
N ASP A 29 1.16 -15.85 -5.16
CA ASP A 29 2.59 -15.80 -4.81
C ASP A 29 3.16 -14.36 -4.73
N VAL A 30 2.33 -13.34 -4.92
CA VAL A 30 2.77 -11.94 -4.87
C VAL A 30 2.12 -11.18 -3.72
N TYR A 31 2.85 -10.22 -3.19
CA TYR A 31 2.33 -9.23 -2.24
C TYR A 31 1.96 -7.96 -2.99
N ILE A 32 0.74 -7.50 -2.75
CA ILE A 32 0.22 -6.25 -3.28
C ILE A 32 0.16 -5.26 -2.13
N CYS A 33 0.75 -4.08 -2.33
CA CYS A 33 0.62 -2.96 -1.40
C CYS A 33 -0.05 -1.78 -2.10
N THR A 34 -1.08 -1.24 -1.47
CA THR A 34 -1.81 -0.05 -1.91
C THR A 34 -1.69 1.02 -0.85
N VAL A 35 -1.31 2.22 -1.27
CA VAL A 35 -1.28 3.41 -0.42
C VAL A 35 -2.37 4.36 -0.90
N ASP A 36 -3.35 4.62 -0.04
CA ASP A 36 -4.45 5.55 -0.27
C ASP A 36 -4.41 6.72 0.72
N ASN A 37 -4.79 7.91 0.30
CA ASN A 37 -5.03 9.03 1.19
C ASN A 37 -6.35 8.78 1.93
N VAL A 38 -6.36 8.79 3.27
CA VAL A 38 -7.58 8.58 4.05
C VAL A 38 -8.63 9.65 3.75
N SER A 39 -8.21 10.87 3.39
CA SER A 39 -9.10 11.95 2.98
C SER A 39 -8.41 12.76 1.88
N PRO A 40 -8.87 12.69 0.61
CA PRO A 40 -10.24 12.36 0.15
C PRO A 40 -10.53 10.90 -0.25
N GLY A 41 -9.67 9.92 0.07
CA GLY A 41 -9.86 8.51 -0.36
C GLY A 41 -9.13 8.13 -1.65
N ALA A 42 -8.30 9.02 -2.19
CA ALA A 42 -7.58 8.80 -3.45
C ALA A 42 -6.43 7.79 -3.28
N VAL A 43 -6.30 6.84 -4.21
CA VAL A 43 -5.13 5.97 -4.28
C VAL A 43 -3.94 6.79 -4.76
N ILE A 44 -2.90 6.90 -3.91
CA ILE A 44 -1.68 7.65 -4.21
C ILE A 44 -0.71 6.77 -4.98
N ALA A 45 -0.51 5.55 -4.50
CA ALA A 45 0.45 4.61 -5.08
C ALA A 45 -0.01 3.17 -4.89
N ARG A 46 0.45 2.29 -5.79
CA ARG A 46 0.27 0.85 -5.67
C ARG A 46 1.53 0.16 -6.17
N SER A 47 1.98 -0.86 -5.45
CA SER A 47 3.11 -1.70 -5.83
C SER A 47 2.75 -3.17 -5.68
N THR A 48 3.53 -4.00 -6.34
CA THR A 48 3.45 -5.45 -6.26
C THR A 48 4.85 -6.03 -6.22
N ALA A 49 5.16 -6.85 -5.23
CA ALA A 49 6.47 -7.47 -5.08
C ALA A 49 6.35 -8.92 -4.58
N ALA A 50 7.47 -9.66 -4.63
CA ALA A 50 7.52 -11.03 -4.12
C ALA A 50 7.39 -11.09 -2.59
N THR A 51 7.79 -10.02 -1.89
CA THR A 51 7.69 -9.93 -0.43
C THR A 51 6.84 -8.74 0.00
N ARG A 52 6.27 -8.84 1.20
CA ARG A 52 5.52 -7.75 1.81
C ARG A 52 6.38 -6.50 2.01
N ALA A 53 7.61 -6.68 2.48
CA ALA A 53 8.50 -5.58 2.84
C ALA A 53 8.88 -4.76 1.60
N ASP A 54 9.18 -5.43 0.49
CA ASP A 54 9.49 -4.77 -0.78
C ASP A 54 8.28 -4.00 -1.30
N ALA A 55 7.10 -4.64 -1.32
CA ALA A 55 5.87 -4.00 -1.76
C ALA A 55 5.56 -2.75 -0.90
N GLU A 56 5.60 -2.88 0.42
CA GLU A 56 5.38 -1.74 1.32
C GLU A 56 6.42 -0.63 1.10
N SER A 57 7.70 -0.97 0.94
CA SER A 57 8.78 0.00 0.73
C SER A 57 8.60 0.78 -0.58
N GLU A 58 8.33 0.08 -1.69
CA GLU A 58 8.13 0.69 -3.01
C GLU A 58 6.88 1.58 -3.04
N ALA A 59 5.74 1.10 -2.52
CA ALA A 59 4.52 1.91 -2.50
C ALA A 59 4.69 3.16 -1.64
N LEU A 60 5.43 3.06 -0.53
CA LEU A 60 5.66 4.17 0.37
C LEU A 60 6.69 5.17 -0.20
N ALA A 61 7.68 4.69 -0.94
CA ALA A 61 8.59 5.54 -1.71
C ALA A 61 7.85 6.33 -2.80
N GLN A 62 7.00 5.65 -3.58
CA GLN A 62 6.15 6.31 -4.59
C GLN A 62 5.18 7.31 -3.97
N ALA A 63 4.51 6.95 -2.86
CA ALA A 63 3.61 7.86 -2.17
C ALA A 63 4.34 9.10 -1.63
N LYS A 64 5.54 8.93 -1.08
CA LYS A 64 6.38 10.08 -0.67
C LYS A 64 6.74 10.96 -1.86
N ALA A 65 7.12 10.38 -3.00
CA ALA A 65 7.47 11.13 -4.19
C ALA A 65 6.26 11.89 -4.78
N ALA A 66 5.06 11.32 -4.74
CA ALA A 66 3.83 11.94 -5.22
C ALA A 66 3.30 13.07 -4.30
N MET A 67 3.79 13.14 -3.06
CA MET A 67 3.37 14.11 -2.04
C MET A 67 4.46 15.14 -1.69
N ALA A 68 5.62 15.04 -2.36
CA ALA A 68 6.71 16.02 -2.31
C ALA A 68 6.38 17.20 -3.22
#